data_AF-A0A522U0J1-F1
#
_entry.id   AF-A0A522U0J1-F1
#
_cell.length_a   1.000
_cell.length_b   1.000
_cell.length_c   1.000
_cell.angle_alpha   90.00
_cell.angle_beta   90.00
_cell.angle_gamma   90.00
#
_symmetry.space_group_name_H-M   'P 1'
#
loop_
_entity.id
_entity.type
_entity.pdbx_description
1 polymer ?
#
loop_
_entity_poly.entity_id
_entity_poly.type
_entity_poly.pdbx_seq_one_letter_code
_entity_poly.pdbx_strand_id
1 'polypeptide(L)'
;MSDLAFNSKLTWSVESGSGLIEVGGQAVEFSVPASMGGLGAGTNPEELLLSAVGACYTATLSALLAAARLPIASLAVRVEGIVADYPGPKAGFSAIIASPTFTGIEGGRKPEYESAAAKARERCFIGKHLGPQVSYRVGEVQFAEAPAPAGNVLDVRTLPPPRRHELIFNRLAELAGGDVITLVNDHDPKPLHYQLEATQPGRFSWDYVEQGPEAWRVRIARIA
;
A
#
# COMPACT_ATOMS: atom_id res chain seq x y z
N MET A 1 21.71 21.18 21.99
CA MET A 1 20.56 20.26 22.12
C MET A 1 19.45 21.03 22.80
N SER A 2 18.23 20.95 22.29
CA SER A 2 17.05 21.59 22.88
C SER A 2 15.99 20.52 23.09
N ASP A 3 15.30 20.59 24.22
CA ASP A 3 14.17 19.72 24.48
C ASP A 3 13.04 20.01 23.49
N LEU A 4 12.40 18.94 23.01
CA LEU A 4 11.22 19.01 22.15
C LEU A 4 10.02 18.49 22.94
N ALA A 5 8.95 19.27 22.99
CA ALA A 5 7.69 18.89 23.62
C ALA A 5 6.61 18.65 22.55
N PHE A 6 5.84 17.58 22.74
CA PHE A 6 4.70 17.22 21.89
C PHE A 6 3.46 17.07 22.78
N ASN A 7 2.34 17.63 22.34
CA ASN A 7 1.11 17.71 23.13
C ASN A 7 -0.03 17.02 22.36
N SER A 8 -0.94 16.37 23.09
CA SER A 8 -2.20 15.85 22.55
C SER A 8 -3.34 16.22 23.48
N LYS A 9 -4.51 16.53 22.92
CA LYS A 9 -5.72 16.85 23.66
C LYS A 9 -6.80 15.84 23.31
N LEU A 10 -7.44 15.31 24.36
CA LEU A 10 -8.50 14.32 24.25
C LEU A 10 -9.73 14.81 25.02
N THR A 11 -10.91 14.55 24.46
CA THR A 11 -12.20 14.78 25.12
C THR A 11 -13.02 13.50 25.11
N TRP A 12 -13.81 13.26 26.17
CA TRP A 12 -14.66 12.08 26.30
C TRP A 12 -16.10 12.49 26.56
N SER A 13 -17.04 11.82 25.88
CA SER A 13 -18.48 11.94 26.13
C SER A 13 -18.98 10.70 26.84
N VAL A 14 -19.48 10.89 28.07
CA VAL A 14 -20.08 9.80 28.87
C VAL A 14 -21.37 9.31 28.23
N GLU A 15 -22.13 10.18 27.57
CA GLU A 15 -23.40 9.85 26.92
C GLU A 15 -23.19 8.97 25.69
N SER A 16 -22.24 9.31 24.82
CA SER A 16 -21.97 8.52 23.62
C SER A 16 -21.06 7.31 23.88
N GLY A 17 -20.26 7.31 24.95
CA GLY A 17 -19.26 6.28 25.19
C GLY A 17 -18.08 6.34 24.21
N SER A 18 -17.84 7.51 23.61
CA SER A 18 -16.74 7.78 22.70
C SER A 18 -16.03 9.10 23.03
N GLY A 19 -14.85 9.28 22.47
CA GLY A 19 -14.05 10.48 22.61
C GLY A 19 -13.47 10.98 21.30
N LEU A 20 -12.87 12.16 21.34
CA LEU A 20 -12.17 12.79 20.22
C LEU A 20 -10.72 13.05 20.61
N ILE A 21 -9.82 12.83 19.66
CA ILE A 21 -8.40 13.15 19.72
C ILE A 21 -8.12 14.23 18.68
N GLU A 22 -7.50 15.34 19.09
CA GLU A 22 -7.05 16.40 18.18
C GLU A 22 -5.56 16.22 17.86
N VAL A 23 -5.23 15.81 16.63
CA VAL A 23 -3.86 15.56 16.17
C VAL A 23 -3.67 16.09 14.75
N GLY A 24 -2.61 16.86 14.51
CA GLY A 24 -2.24 17.32 13.16
C GLY A 24 -3.30 18.20 12.47
N GLY A 25 -4.16 18.87 13.23
CA GLY A 25 -5.29 19.63 12.69
C GLY A 25 -6.51 18.79 12.30
N GLN A 26 -6.52 17.50 12.65
CA GLN A 26 -7.62 16.57 12.42
C GLN A 26 -8.22 16.12 13.76
N ALA A 27 -9.51 15.81 13.75
CA ALA A 27 -10.20 15.17 14.86
C ALA A 27 -10.42 13.70 14.54
N VAL A 28 -9.99 12.82 15.43
CA VAL A 28 -10.16 11.37 15.31
C VAL A 28 -11.06 10.88 16.44
N GLU A 29 -12.20 10.27 16.10
CA GLU A 29 -13.04 9.61 17.09
C GLU A 29 -12.39 8.32 17.57
N PHE A 30 -12.47 8.06 18.89
CA PHE A 30 -12.02 6.82 19.49
C PHE A 30 -13.01 6.28 20.53
N SER A 31 -13.00 4.98 20.73
CA SER A 31 -13.73 4.32 21.83
C SER A 31 -13.01 3.06 22.28
N VAL A 32 -13.53 2.41 23.33
CA VAL A 32 -13.09 1.05 23.69
C VAL A 32 -13.51 0.10 22.55
N PRO A 33 -12.64 -0.80 22.09
CA PRO A 33 -12.97 -1.66 20.96
C PRO A 33 -14.08 -2.65 21.31
N ALA A 34 -14.91 -3.01 20.32
CA ALA A 34 -16.02 -3.95 20.51
C ALA A 34 -15.56 -5.33 21.00
N SER A 35 -14.38 -5.78 20.57
CA SER A 35 -13.74 -7.02 21.03
C SER A 35 -13.39 -7.02 22.52
N MET A 36 -13.29 -5.84 23.15
CA MET A 36 -13.06 -5.66 24.58
C MET A 36 -14.34 -5.20 25.31
N GLY A 37 -15.52 -5.36 24.70
CA GLY A 37 -16.81 -5.02 25.29
C GLY A 37 -17.16 -3.53 25.22
N GLY A 38 -16.45 -2.76 24.40
CA GLY A 38 -16.72 -1.35 24.17
C GLY A 38 -17.66 -1.07 22.99
N LEU A 39 -17.81 0.21 22.68
CA LEU A 39 -18.65 0.70 21.58
C LEU A 39 -18.09 0.31 20.20
N GLY A 40 -16.77 0.31 20.03
CA GLY A 40 -16.13 0.05 18.74
C GLY A 40 -16.38 1.13 17.67
N ALA A 41 -16.75 2.36 18.07
CA ALA A 41 -16.82 3.51 17.19
C ALA A 41 -15.44 4.16 17.03
N GLY A 42 -15.11 4.57 15.80
CA GLY A 42 -13.82 5.18 15.47
C GLY A 42 -12.64 4.23 15.66
N THR A 43 -11.47 4.79 15.99
CA THR A 43 -10.27 4.02 16.37
C THR A 43 -10.37 3.56 17.84
N ASN A 44 -9.37 2.80 18.30
CA ASN A 44 -9.17 2.49 19.71
C ASN A 44 -7.73 2.75 20.17
N PRO A 45 -7.46 2.78 21.49
CA PRO A 45 -6.11 2.95 22.02
C PRO A 45 -5.09 1.93 21.50
N GLU A 46 -5.52 0.69 21.28
CA GLU A 46 -4.66 -0.39 20.75
C GLU A 46 -4.19 -0.05 19.33
N GLU A 47 -5.11 0.30 18.43
CA GLU A 47 -4.81 0.72 17.06
C GLU A 47 -3.98 2.00 17.00
N LEU A 48 -4.23 2.95 17.91
CA LEU A 48 -3.44 4.18 17.99
C LEU A 48 -1.98 3.88 18.37
N LEU A 49 -1.75 2.98 19.32
CA LEU A 49 -0.41 2.53 19.68
C LEU A 49 0.29 1.85 18.50
N LEU A 50 -0.39 0.92 17.83
CA LEU A 50 0.15 0.22 16.65
C LEU A 50 0.46 1.21 15.51
N SER A 51 -0.39 2.22 15.33
CA SER A 51 -0.21 3.28 14.34
C SER A 51 1.00 4.16 14.64
N ALA A 52 1.21 4.54 15.90
CA ALA A 52 2.38 5.32 16.31
C ALA A 52 3.69 4.54 16.11
N VAL A 53 3.73 3.26 16.52
CA VAL A 53 4.88 2.37 16.30
C VAL A 53 5.12 2.17 14.80
N GLY A 54 4.06 1.91 14.03
CA GLY A 54 4.12 1.69 12.59
C GLY A 54 4.60 2.89 11.81
N ALA A 55 4.11 4.10 12.13
CA ALA A 55 4.56 5.33 11.51
C ALA A 55 6.04 5.59 11.76
N CYS A 56 6.50 5.41 13.02
CA CYS A 56 7.90 5.57 13.36
C CYS A 56 8.81 4.54 12.67
N TYR A 57 8.40 3.26 12.66
CA TYR A 57 9.11 2.20 11.93
C TYR A 57 9.20 2.51 10.43
N THR A 58 8.10 2.94 9.82
CA THR A 58 8.02 3.26 8.38
C THR A 58 8.94 4.42 8.02
N ALA A 59 8.91 5.51 8.79
CA ALA A 59 9.81 6.65 8.58
C ALA A 59 11.28 6.26 8.74
N THR A 60 11.59 5.45 9.76
CA THR A 60 12.95 4.93 10.01
C THR A 60 13.43 4.04 8.86
N LEU A 61 12.58 3.12 8.40
CA LEU A 61 12.87 2.23 7.28
C LEU A 61 13.11 3.02 6.00
N SER A 62 12.24 3.98 5.67
CA SER A 62 12.39 4.84 4.51
C SER A 62 13.74 5.58 4.51
N ALA A 63 14.16 6.14 5.66
CA ALA A 63 15.44 6.81 5.79
C ALA A 63 16.64 5.85 5.60
N LEU A 64 16.54 4.62 6.11
CA LEU A 64 17.59 3.59 5.94
C LEU A 64 17.72 3.14 4.48
N LEU A 65 16.60 2.94 3.78
CA LEU A 65 16.61 2.59 2.35
C LEU A 65 17.26 3.70 1.51
N ALA A 66 16.91 4.96 1.79
CA ALA A 66 17.51 6.11 1.12
C ALA A 66 19.03 6.17 1.35
N ALA A 67 19.48 6.01 2.60
CA ALA A 67 20.90 6.00 2.94
C ALA A 67 21.67 4.85 2.27
N ALA A 68 21.04 3.69 2.11
CA ALA A 68 21.61 2.51 1.47
C ALA A 68 21.41 2.47 -0.06
N ARG A 69 20.78 3.49 -0.66
CA ARG A 69 20.45 3.55 -2.10
C ARG A 69 19.69 2.30 -2.56
N LEU A 70 18.64 1.96 -1.83
CA LEU A 70 17.72 0.86 -2.11
C LEU A 70 16.40 1.43 -2.66
N PRO A 71 16.27 1.60 -3.99
CA PRO A 71 15.10 2.24 -4.59
C PRO A 71 13.86 1.33 -4.53
N ILE A 72 12.71 1.93 -4.22
CA ILE A 72 11.41 1.29 -4.22
C ILE A 72 10.39 2.18 -4.92
N ALA A 73 9.38 1.59 -5.55
CA ALA A 73 8.22 2.31 -6.05
C ALA A 73 7.27 2.71 -4.91
N SER A 74 7.04 1.81 -3.95
CA SER A 74 6.27 2.10 -2.74
C SER A 74 6.64 1.19 -1.58
N LEU A 75 6.29 1.65 -0.37
CA LEU A 75 6.43 0.92 0.89
C LEU A 75 5.07 0.85 1.58
N ALA A 76 4.63 -0.36 1.90
CA ALA A 76 3.53 -0.58 2.83
C ALA A 76 4.07 -1.26 4.09
N VAL A 77 3.49 -0.96 5.25
CA VAL A 77 3.83 -1.64 6.51
C VAL A 77 2.53 -2.03 7.20
N ARG A 78 2.32 -3.33 7.38
CA ARG A 78 1.28 -3.84 8.26
C ARG A 78 1.84 -3.96 9.68
N VAL A 79 1.12 -3.45 10.66
CA VAL A 79 1.47 -3.63 12.07
C VAL A 79 0.37 -4.41 12.77
N GLU A 80 0.76 -5.49 13.43
CA GLU A 80 -0.13 -6.36 14.20
C GLU A 80 0.23 -6.29 15.68
N GLY A 81 -0.77 -6.16 16.54
CA GLY A 81 -0.62 -6.20 17.99
C GLY A 81 -1.35 -7.40 18.56
N ILE A 82 -0.67 -8.16 19.42
CA ILE A 82 -1.26 -9.30 20.11
C ILE A 82 -1.46 -8.94 21.57
N VAL A 83 -2.71 -9.00 22.04
CA VAL A 83 -3.06 -8.88 23.46
C VAL A 83 -3.24 -10.30 24.01
N ALA A 84 -2.42 -10.66 24.99
CA ALA A 84 -2.51 -11.94 25.70
C ALA A 84 -3.31 -11.79 26.99
N ASP A 85 -3.77 -12.92 27.53
CA ASP A 85 -4.38 -13.05 28.86
C ASP A 85 -5.62 -12.19 29.12
N TYR A 86 -6.23 -11.59 28.10
CA TYR A 86 -7.47 -10.84 28.21
C TYR A 86 -8.68 -11.76 28.46
N PRO A 87 -9.62 -11.42 29.36
CA PRO A 87 -9.73 -10.19 30.18
C PRO A 87 -9.12 -10.31 31.59
N GLY A 88 -8.17 -11.22 31.80
CA GLY A 88 -7.55 -11.49 33.09
C GLY A 88 -6.65 -10.36 33.63
N PRO A 89 -6.23 -10.45 34.90
CA PRO A 89 -5.44 -9.40 35.57
C PRO A 89 -4.02 -9.22 34.99
N LYS A 90 -3.58 -10.12 34.12
CA LYS A 90 -2.29 -10.05 33.42
C LYS A 90 -2.44 -9.59 31.96
N ALA A 91 -3.65 -9.20 31.55
CA ALA A 91 -3.92 -8.80 30.18
C ALA A 91 -2.99 -7.66 29.73
N GLY A 92 -2.45 -7.80 28.52
CA GLY A 92 -1.58 -6.78 27.95
C GLY A 92 -1.00 -7.19 26.61
N PHE A 93 -0.37 -6.23 25.94
CA PHE A 93 0.37 -6.51 24.70
C PHE A 93 1.51 -7.49 24.98
N SER A 94 1.49 -8.64 24.30
CA SER A 94 2.56 -9.63 24.33
C SER A 94 3.48 -9.51 23.11
N ALA A 95 2.96 -9.01 21.98
CA ALA A 95 3.75 -8.80 20.77
C ALA A 95 3.24 -7.62 19.94
N ILE A 96 4.18 -6.96 19.25
CA ILE A 96 3.91 -6.03 18.15
C ILE A 96 4.79 -6.44 16.98
N ILE A 97 4.20 -6.63 15.80
CA ILE A 97 4.86 -7.21 14.63
C ILE A 97 4.71 -6.25 13.46
N ALA A 98 5.83 -5.73 12.95
CA ALA A 98 5.85 -4.87 11.77
C ALA A 98 6.28 -5.68 10.53
N SER A 99 5.37 -5.84 9.56
CA SER A 99 5.61 -6.57 8.31
C SER A 99 5.66 -5.58 7.14
N PRO A 100 6.85 -5.25 6.61
CA PRO A 100 6.97 -4.38 5.44
C PRO A 100 6.75 -5.14 4.13
N THR A 101 6.11 -4.48 3.18
CA THR A 101 6.01 -4.89 1.78
C THR A 101 6.70 -3.85 0.92
N PHE A 102 7.76 -4.25 0.23
CA PHE A 102 8.46 -3.41 -0.74
C PHE A 102 7.92 -3.68 -2.13
N THR A 103 7.61 -2.61 -2.86
CA THR A 103 7.05 -2.71 -4.21
C THR A 103 8.04 -2.14 -5.22
N GLY A 104 8.28 -2.85 -6.32
CA GLY A 104 9.15 -2.38 -7.40
C GLY A 104 10.63 -2.28 -7.03
N ILE A 105 11.13 -3.26 -6.28
CA ILE A 105 12.56 -3.35 -5.95
C ILE A 105 13.39 -3.75 -7.16
N GLU A 106 14.66 -3.35 -7.19
CA GLU A 106 15.66 -3.93 -8.08
C GLU A 106 15.88 -5.42 -7.76
N GLY A 107 15.93 -6.25 -8.80
CA GLY A 107 16.21 -7.68 -8.67
C GLY A 107 17.56 -7.96 -8.01
N GLY A 108 17.65 -9.05 -7.25
CA GLY A 108 18.90 -9.52 -6.65
C GLY A 108 19.30 -8.87 -5.32
N ARG A 109 18.62 -7.82 -4.86
CA ARG A 109 18.99 -7.07 -3.63
C ARG A 109 18.12 -7.37 -2.41
N LYS A 110 17.24 -8.38 -2.47
CA LYS A 110 16.32 -8.76 -1.36
C LYS A 110 16.97 -8.81 0.03
N PRO A 111 18.17 -9.42 0.21
CA PRO A 111 18.81 -9.48 1.53
C PRO A 111 19.13 -8.09 2.13
N GLU A 112 19.39 -7.09 1.30
CA GLU A 112 19.68 -5.72 1.75
C GLU A 112 18.41 -5.03 2.28
N TYR A 113 17.26 -5.26 1.63
CA TYR A 113 15.95 -4.78 2.09
C TYR A 113 15.54 -5.45 3.42
N GLU A 114 15.73 -6.76 3.55
CA GLU A 114 15.49 -7.50 4.78
C GLU A 114 16.38 -6.98 5.93
N SER A 115 17.67 -6.73 5.65
CA SER A 115 18.58 -6.11 6.62
C SER A 115 18.12 -4.70 7.03
N ALA A 116 17.64 -3.90 6.08
CA ALA A 116 17.11 -2.56 6.36
C ALA A 116 15.87 -2.62 7.25
N ALA A 117 14.95 -3.57 7.00
CA ALA A 117 13.77 -3.81 7.82
C ALA A 117 14.14 -4.16 9.27
N ALA A 118 15.09 -5.08 9.46
CA ALA A 118 15.60 -5.44 10.79
C ALA A 118 16.20 -4.23 11.54
N LYS A 119 17.07 -3.47 10.86
CA LYS A 119 17.67 -2.24 11.42
C LYS A 119 16.63 -1.17 11.74
N ALA A 120 15.55 -1.07 10.96
CA ALA A 120 14.48 -0.12 11.22
C ALA A 120 13.77 -0.41 12.54
N ARG A 121 13.53 -1.69 12.86
CA ARG A 121 12.98 -2.11 14.16
C ARG A 121 13.89 -1.67 15.31
N GLU A 122 15.19 -1.90 15.18
CA GLU A 122 16.18 -1.54 16.21
C GLU A 122 16.31 -0.02 16.42
N ARG A 123 16.14 0.76 15.35
CA ARG A 123 16.30 2.23 15.37
C ARG A 123 14.99 2.99 15.56
N CYS A 124 13.86 2.29 15.59
CA CYS A 124 12.53 2.89 15.76
C CYS A 124 12.46 3.64 17.10
N PHE A 125 12.37 4.96 17.04
CA PHE A 125 12.35 5.82 18.23
C PHE A 125 11.14 5.55 19.14
N ILE A 126 9.97 5.26 18.58
CA ILE A 126 8.78 4.94 19.37
C ILE A 126 8.87 3.51 19.91
N GLY A 127 9.25 2.56 19.04
CA GLY A 127 9.34 1.13 19.38
C GLY A 127 10.32 0.83 20.52
N LYS A 128 11.44 1.55 20.63
CA LYS A 128 12.41 1.35 21.73
C LYS A 128 11.90 1.74 23.12
N HIS A 129 10.77 2.45 23.21
CA HIS A 129 10.13 2.82 24.48
C HIS A 129 9.03 1.84 24.89
N LEU A 130 8.79 0.78 24.11
CA LEU A 130 7.91 -0.31 24.53
C LEU A 130 8.52 -1.04 25.73
N GLY A 131 7.67 -1.47 26.65
CA GLY A 131 8.09 -2.20 27.84
C GLY A 131 8.67 -3.59 27.48
N PRO A 132 9.52 -4.17 28.35
CA PRO A 132 10.21 -5.44 28.10
C PRO A 132 9.27 -6.63 27.92
N GLN A 133 8.01 -6.53 28.36
CA GLN A 133 6.98 -7.54 28.19
C GLN A 133 6.45 -7.64 26.74
N VAL A 134 6.67 -6.61 25.91
CA VAL A 134 6.17 -6.57 24.54
C VAL A 134 7.26 -7.07 23.60
N SER A 135 7.04 -8.21 22.95
CA SER A 135 7.91 -8.70 21.88
C SER A 135 7.69 -7.86 20.61
N TYR A 136 8.45 -6.77 20.47
CA TYR A 136 8.46 -5.97 19.25
C TYR A 136 9.39 -6.59 18.21
N ARG A 137 8.90 -6.98 17.03
CA ARG A 137 9.71 -7.67 16.00
C ARG A 137 9.29 -7.35 14.58
N VAL A 138 10.17 -7.66 13.63
CA VAL A 138 9.82 -7.66 12.20
C VAL A 138 9.09 -8.96 11.89
N GLY A 139 7.98 -8.86 11.15
CA GLY A 139 7.24 -9.99 10.62
C GLY A 139 7.79 -10.45 9.27
N GLU A 140 6.91 -11.03 8.45
CA GLU A 140 7.26 -11.36 7.07
C GLU A 140 7.63 -10.10 6.27
N VAL A 141 8.77 -10.15 5.58
CA VAL A 141 9.20 -9.13 4.63
C VAL A 141 8.76 -9.57 3.24
N GLN A 142 7.88 -8.78 2.62
CA GLN A 142 7.28 -9.13 1.35
C GLN A 142 7.81 -8.26 0.22
N PHE A 143 7.81 -8.82 -0.99
CA PHE A 143 8.26 -8.16 -2.20
C PHE A 143 7.17 -8.28 -3.26
N ALA A 144 6.60 -7.15 -3.66
CA ALA A 144 5.61 -7.04 -4.71
C ALA A 144 6.23 -6.43 -5.97
N GLU A 145 5.72 -6.84 -7.12
CA GLU A 145 6.00 -6.13 -8.37
C GLU A 145 5.34 -4.76 -8.33
N ALA A 146 5.98 -3.76 -8.95
CA ALA A 146 5.34 -2.48 -9.12
C ALA A 146 4.05 -2.67 -9.92
N PRO A 147 2.89 -2.13 -9.46
CA PRO A 147 1.71 -2.11 -10.30
C PRO A 147 2.08 -1.39 -11.59
N ALA A 148 1.64 -1.94 -12.73
CA ALA A 148 1.74 -1.24 -14.00
C ALA A 148 1.18 0.18 -13.80
N PRO A 149 1.89 1.24 -14.21
CA PRO A 149 1.50 2.61 -13.87
C PRO A 149 0.05 2.85 -14.27
N ALA A 150 -0.74 3.43 -13.35
CA ALA A 150 -2.19 3.60 -13.49
C ALA A 150 -2.62 4.48 -14.68
N GLY A 151 -1.67 5.10 -15.40
CA GLY A 151 -1.90 5.76 -16.69
C GLY A 151 -1.89 4.82 -17.91
N ASN A 152 -1.56 3.54 -17.72
CA ASN A 152 -1.40 2.58 -18.80
C ASN A 152 -2.57 1.61 -18.91
N VAL A 153 -3.57 1.61 -18.02
CA VAL A 153 -4.77 0.76 -18.19
C VAL A 153 -5.88 1.58 -18.84
N LEU A 154 -6.28 1.20 -20.05
CA LEU A 154 -7.42 1.77 -20.75
C LEU A 154 -8.58 0.77 -20.68
N ASP A 155 -9.47 0.95 -19.70
CA ASP A 155 -10.68 0.14 -19.57
C ASP A 155 -11.85 0.80 -20.31
N VAL A 156 -12.32 0.15 -21.37
CA VAL A 156 -13.39 0.68 -22.25
C VAL A 156 -14.74 -0.01 -22.04
N ARG A 157 -14.85 -0.94 -21.09
CA ARG A 157 -16.07 -1.76 -20.89
C ARG A 157 -17.29 -0.91 -20.53
N THR A 158 -17.07 0.19 -19.81
CA THR A 158 -18.13 1.11 -19.38
C THR A 158 -18.48 2.17 -20.43
N LEU A 159 -17.74 2.24 -21.55
CA LEU A 159 -17.95 3.24 -22.59
C LEU A 159 -18.94 2.76 -23.67
N PRO A 160 -19.77 3.66 -24.23
CA PRO A 160 -20.61 3.34 -25.39
C PRO A 160 -19.76 2.92 -26.60
N PRO A 161 -20.17 1.91 -27.41
CA PRO A 161 -19.39 1.40 -28.54
C PRO A 161 -18.83 2.47 -29.48
N PRO A 162 -19.58 3.54 -29.87
CA PRO A 162 -19.06 4.56 -30.78
C PRO A 162 -17.84 5.33 -30.26
N ARG A 163 -17.66 5.43 -28.93
CA ARG A 163 -16.55 6.19 -28.31
C ARG A 163 -15.30 5.35 -28.03
N ARG A 164 -15.41 4.02 -28.07
CA ARG A 164 -14.30 3.12 -27.72
C ARG A 164 -13.16 3.25 -28.72
N HIS A 165 -13.49 3.14 -30.01
CA HIS A 165 -12.51 3.18 -31.09
C HIS A 165 -11.68 4.47 -31.07
N GLU A 166 -12.34 5.63 -31.06
CA GLU A 166 -11.65 6.92 -31.06
C GLU A 166 -10.69 7.07 -29.87
N LEU A 167 -11.15 6.73 -28.67
CA LEU A 167 -10.33 6.83 -27.46
C LEU A 167 -9.11 5.88 -27.51
N ILE A 168 -9.30 4.65 -27.98
CA ILE A 168 -8.22 3.66 -28.09
C ILE A 168 -7.15 4.15 -29.07
N PHE A 169 -7.54 4.62 -30.25
CA PHE A 169 -6.58 5.07 -31.25
C PHE A 169 -5.84 6.35 -30.83
N ASN A 170 -6.54 7.30 -30.21
CA ASN A 170 -5.90 8.50 -29.65
C ASN A 170 -4.88 8.12 -28.59
N ARG A 171 -5.23 7.21 -27.67
CA ARG A 171 -4.32 6.78 -26.61
C ARG A 171 -3.10 6.04 -27.15
N LEU A 172 -3.26 5.20 -28.17
CA LEU A 172 -2.15 4.51 -28.82
C LEU A 172 -1.23 5.46 -29.59
N ALA A 173 -1.78 6.53 -30.19
CA ALA A 173 -0.99 7.53 -30.92
C ALA A 173 -0.09 8.37 -29.99
N GLU A 174 -0.48 8.55 -28.73
CA GLU A 174 0.28 9.29 -27.71
C GLU A 174 1.47 8.51 -27.13
N LEU A 175 1.53 7.19 -27.31
CA LEU A 175 2.60 6.36 -26.74
C LEU A 175 3.95 6.72 -27.36
N ALA A 176 4.99 6.91 -26.55
CA ALA A 176 6.36 6.97 -27.02
C ALA A 176 6.91 5.55 -27.31
N GLY A 177 8.03 5.45 -28.03
CA GLY A 177 8.66 4.15 -28.29
C GLY A 177 9.06 3.46 -26.99
N GLY A 178 8.65 2.21 -26.80
CA GLY A 178 8.83 1.45 -25.56
C GLY A 178 7.69 1.61 -24.53
N ASP A 179 6.77 2.56 -24.73
CA ASP A 179 5.61 2.70 -23.85
C ASP A 179 4.62 1.55 -24.05
N VAL A 180 3.90 1.23 -22.98
CA VAL A 180 3.00 0.08 -22.92
C VAL A 180 1.66 0.49 -22.36
N ILE A 181 0.55 0.03 -22.92
CA ILE A 181 -0.77 0.10 -22.30
C ILE A 181 -1.40 -1.28 -22.17
N THR A 182 -2.36 -1.42 -21.26
CA THR A 182 -3.25 -2.57 -21.12
C THR A 182 -4.65 -2.11 -21.50
N LEU A 183 -5.16 -2.60 -22.63
CA LEU A 183 -6.55 -2.45 -23.03
C LEU A 183 -7.41 -3.49 -22.28
N VAL A 184 -8.48 -3.05 -21.63
CA VAL A 184 -9.51 -3.92 -21.05
C VAL A 184 -10.81 -3.76 -21.83
N ASN A 185 -11.29 -4.84 -22.45
CA ASN A 185 -12.48 -4.85 -23.29
C ASN A 185 -13.48 -5.93 -22.82
N ASP A 186 -14.76 -5.77 -23.17
CA ASP A 186 -15.85 -6.70 -22.82
C ASP A 186 -15.97 -7.88 -23.81
N HIS A 187 -15.21 -7.85 -24.91
CA HIS A 187 -15.08 -8.91 -25.90
C HIS A 187 -13.65 -8.95 -26.44
N ASP A 188 -13.31 -10.00 -27.20
CA ASP A 188 -12.00 -10.13 -27.83
C ASP A 188 -11.70 -8.95 -28.77
N PRO A 189 -10.67 -8.12 -28.50
CA PRO A 189 -10.30 -7.00 -29.36
C PRO A 189 -9.54 -7.41 -30.63
N LYS A 190 -9.60 -8.69 -31.05
CA LYS A 190 -9.00 -9.20 -32.29
C LYS A 190 -9.26 -8.35 -33.55
N PRO A 191 -10.46 -7.80 -33.82
CA PRO A 191 -10.67 -6.91 -34.97
C PRO A 191 -9.81 -5.64 -34.92
N LEU A 192 -9.61 -5.08 -33.72
CA LEU A 192 -8.74 -3.92 -33.50
C LEU A 192 -7.28 -4.28 -33.78
N HIS A 193 -6.81 -5.44 -33.33
CA HIS A 193 -5.46 -5.92 -33.63
C HIS A 193 -5.21 -6.00 -35.14
N TYR A 194 -6.13 -6.62 -35.89
CA TYR A 194 -6.02 -6.71 -37.34
C TYR A 194 -6.02 -5.34 -38.02
N GLN A 195 -6.80 -4.38 -37.49
CA GLN A 195 -6.81 -3.02 -38.01
C GLN A 195 -5.45 -2.31 -37.78
N LEU A 196 -4.83 -2.50 -36.61
CA LEU A 196 -3.52 -1.94 -36.32
C LEU A 196 -2.44 -2.55 -37.23
N GLU A 197 -2.42 -3.87 -37.40
CA GLU A 197 -1.46 -4.53 -38.29
C GLU A 197 -1.63 -4.11 -39.76
N ALA A 198 -2.88 -3.90 -40.21
CA ALA A 198 -3.14 -3.47 -41.58
C ALA A 198 -2.75 -2.01 -41.85
N THR A 199 -2.90 -1.12 -40.84
CA THR A 199 -2.71 0.33 -41.01
C THR A 199 -1.34 0.81 -40.54
N GLN A 200 -0.72 0.11 -39.60
CA GLN A 200 0.52 0.46 -38.91
C GLN A 200 1.35 -0.82 -38.60
N PRO A 201 1.73 -1.59 -39.63
CA PRO A 201 2.36 -2.90 -39.45
C PRO A 201 3.65 -2.82 -38.62
N GLY A 202 3.79 -3.71 -37.64
CA GLY A 202 4.99 -3.81 -36.81
C GLY A 202 5.26 -2.60 -35.91
N ARG A 203 4.29 -1.68 -35.75
CA ARG A 203 4.42 -0.51 -34.87
C ARG A 203 4.03 -0.83 -33.42
N PHE A 204 3.22 -1.86 -33.20
CA PHE A 204 2.75 -2.26 -31.88
C PHE A 204 2.98 -3.75 -31.63
N SER A 205 3.31 -4.13 -30.40
CA SER A 205 3.23 -5.52 -29.94
C SER A 205 1.82 -5.81 -29.40
N TRP A 206 1.44 -7.08 -29.36
CA TRP A 206 0.11 -7.49 -28.93
C TRP A 206 0.17 -8.78 -28.10
N ASP A 207 0.01 -8.64 -26.79
CA ASP A 207 0.13 -9.75 -25.83
C ASP A 207 -1.15 -9.89 -25.02
N TYR A 208 -1.84 -11.03 -25.14
CA TYR A 208 -3.00 -11.31 -24.29
C TYR A 208 -2.54 -11.57 -22.85
N VAL A 209 -3.06 -10.77 -21.91
CA VAL A 209 -2.89 -10.95 -20.47
C VAL A 209 -4.02 -11.80 -19.90
N GLU A 210 -5.24 -11.66 -20.46
CA GLU A 210 -6.42 -12.42 -20.06
C GLU A 210 -7.37 -12.60 -21.25
N GLN A 211 -7.93 -13.80 -21.37
CA GLN A 211 -8.81 -14.20 -22.48
C GLN A 211 -10.17 -14.69 -21.98
N GLY A 212 -11.05 -13.77 -21.57
CA GLY A 212 -12.49 -14.02 -21.37
C GLY A 212 -12.88 -15.13 -20.37
N PRO A 213 -14.19 -15.35 -20.14
CA PRO A 213 -15.33 -14.59 -20.66
C PRO A 213 -15.66 -13.31 -19.86
N GLU A 214 -15.10 -13.13 -18.66
CA GLU A 214 -15.44 -11.99 -17.78
C GLU A 214 -14.75 -10.68 -18.19
N ALA A 215 -13.54 -10.75 -18.73
CA ALA A 215 -12.82 -9.63 -19.32
C ALA A 215 -11.78 -10.10 -20.34
N TRP A 216 -11.47 -9.23 -21.29
CA TRP A 216 -10.34 -9.41 -22.22
C TRP A 216 -9.30 -8.35 -21.93
N ARG A 217 -8.10 -8.77 -21.53
CA ARG A 217 -6.99 -7.87 -21.22
C ARG A 217 -5.85 -8.10 -22.20
N VAL A 218 -5.44 -7.04 -22.89
CA VAL A 218 -4.34 -7.08 -23.86
C VAL A 218 -3.33 -6.02 -23.52
N ARG A 219 -2.06 -6.42 -23.38
CA ARG A 219 -0.91 -5.53 -23.32
C ARG A 219 -0.50 -5.15 -24.74
N ILE A 220 -0.43 -3.85 -25.02
CA ILE A 220 -0.05 -3.26 -26.30
C ILE A 220 1.17 -2.37 -26.05
N ALA A 221 2.32 -2.71 -26.61
CA ALA A 221 3.53 -1.87 -26.52
C ALA A 221 3.78 -1.16 -27.85
N ARG A 222 4.24 0.09 -27.83
CA ARG A 222 4.76 0.74 -29.04
C ARG A 222 6.20 0.29 -29.28
N ILE A 223 6.45 -0.30 -30.45
CA ILE A 223 7.79 -0.76 -30.84
C ILE A 223 8.66 0.48 -31.13
N ALA A 224 9.91 0.44 -30.65
CA ALA A 224 10.88 1.55 -30.68
C ALA A 224 11.29 1.96 -32.10
#